data_AF-A0A0F2PY31-F1
#
_entry.id   AF-A0A0F2PY31-F1
#
_cell.length_a   1.000
_cell.length_b   1.000
_cell.length_c   1.000
_cell.angle_alpha   90.00
_cell.angle_beta   90.00
_cell.angle_gamma   90.00
#
_symmetry.space_group_name_H-M   'P 1'
#
loop_
_entity.id
_entity.type
_entity.pdbx_description
1 polymer ?
#
loop_
_entity_poly.entity_id
_entity_poly.type
_entity_poly.pdbx_seq_one_letter_code
_entity_poly.pdbx_strand_id
1 'polypeptide(L)'
;MSTISHAETGSREIVTNNFFSNITKFLKGFFITRDITKDTSIYHGNFSYNLIPDTAIRNFHNIKNVTMLKAGDCYVYIFEKPGYQGHYLIIKPGEVFKPEHCGSVIVSTRTVPLATVTADAAPPEWCWEMSGPMYLWHFSPFYKYA
;
A
#
# COMPACT_ATOMS: atom_id res chain seq x y z
N MET A 1 -63.24 21.20 -39.94
CA MET A 1 -61.97 21.11 -40.69
C MET A 1 -61.31 22.49 -40.53
N SER A 2 -60.51 22.72 -39.48
CA SER A 2 -59.02 22.59 -39.43
C SER A 2 -58.37 23.57 -40.45
N THR A 3 -57.48 24.52 -40.14
CA THR A 3 -56.19 24.39 -39.41
C THR A 3 -55.46 25.78 -39.26
N ILE A 4 -54.91 26.06 -38.06
CA ILE A 4 -53.71 26.84 -37.62
C ILE A 4 -53.55 28.38 -37.83
N SER A 5 -53.23 29.06 -36.70
CA SER A 5 -52.04 29.93 -36.39
C SER A 5 -52.49 31.08 -35.47
N HIS A 6 -51.82 31.58 -34.43
CA HIS A 6 -50.51 31.44 -33.80
C HIS A 6 -50.74 31.72 -32.30
N ALA A 7 -50.04 31.05 -31.40
CA ALA A 7 -49.94 31.47 -30.01
C ALA A 7 -48.48 31.39 -29.55
N GLU A 8 -48.12 32.42 -28.80
CA GLU A 8 -46.79 32.85 -28.40
C GLU A 8 -46.02 31.87 -27.50
N THR A 9 -44.70 31.96 -27.65
CA THR A 9 -43.69 32.06 -26.59
C THR A 9 -44.07 31.49 -25.22
N GLY A 10 -43.59 30.27 -24.96
CA GLY A 10 -43.57 29.66 -23.64
C GLY A 10 -42.32 28.81 -23.48
N SER A 11 -41.27 29.41 -22.94
CA SER A 11 -40.13 28.71 -22.37
C SER A 11 -40.61 27.66 -21.37
N ARG A 12 -40.45 26.39 -21.72
CA ARG A 12 -40.58 25.28 -20.78
C ARG A 12 -39.35 24.39 -20.86
N GLU A 13 -38.58 24.54 -19.80
CA GLU A 13 -37.55 23.66 -19.28
C GLU A 13 -37.67 22.22 -19.79
N ILE A 14 -36.70 21.82 -20.61
CA ILE A 14 -36.36 20.40 -20.73
C ILE A 14 -35.59 20.06 -19.46
N VAL A 15 -36.31 19.52 -18.48
CA VAL A 15 -35.73 18.82 -17.33
C VAL A 15 -34.99 17.59 -17.85
N THR A 16 -33.73 17.78 -18.21
CA THR A 16 -32.74 16.70 -18.38
C THR A 16 -31.97 16.56 -17.08
N ASN A 17 -32.70 16.36 -15.97
CA ASN A 17 -32.07 16.05 -14.71
C ASN A 17 -31.99 14.54 -14.52
N ASN A 18 -30.74 14.08 -14.38
CA ASN A 18 -30.34 12.93 -13.57
C ASN A 18 -30.44 11.52 -14.15
N PHE A 19 -30.12 11.31 -15.44
CA PHE A 19 -29.73 9.96 -15.89
C PHE A 19 -28.21 9.77 -16.06
N PHE A 20 -27.45 10.84 -16.30
CA PHE A 20 -26.00 10.77 -16.52
C PHE A 20 -25.12 10.98 -15.27
N SER A 21 -25.70 11.33 -14.11
CA SER A 21 -24.93 11.57 -12.89
C SER A 21 -24.63 10.29 -12.07
N ASN A 22 -25.22 9.14 -12.42
CA ASN A 22 -25.02 7.88 -11.69
C ASN A 22 -24.10 6.85 -12.37
N ILE A 23 -23.68 7.06 -13.61
CA ILE A 23 -22.77 6.12 -14.30
C ILE A 23 -21.30 6.42 -13.96
N THR A 24 -20.96 7.65 -13.57
CA THR A 24 -19.57 8.03 -13.25
C THR A 24 -19.08 7.52 -11.90
N LYS A 25 -19.97 7.18 -10.96
CA LYS A 25 -19.58 6.54 -9.69
C LYS A 25 -19.18 5.07 -9.86
N PHE A 26 -19.80 4.35 -10.80
CA PHE A 26 -19.44 2.96 -11.07
C PHE A 26 -18.15 2.84 -11.88
N LEU A 27 -17.89 3.81 -12.78
CA LEU A 27 -16.66 3.84 -13.58
C LEU A 27 -15.44 4.36 -12.82
N LYS A 28 -15.59 5.20 -11.78
CA LYS A 28 -14.44 5.56 -10.91
C LYS A 28 -13.90 4.38 -10.09
N GLY A 29 -14.69 3.31 -9.88
CA GLY A 29 -14.23 2.07 -9.25
C GLY A 29 -13.63 1.05 -10.22
N PHE A 30 -13.87 1.21 -11.54
CA PHE A 30 -13.44 0.24 -12.57
C PHE A 30 -12.12 0.62 -13.26
N PHE A 31 -11.66 1.87 -13.08
CA PHE A 31 -10.38 2.38 -13.62
C PHE A 31 -9.29 2.58 -12.56
N ILE A 32 -9.50 2.10 -11.33
CA ILE A 32 -8.37 1.73 -10.47
C ILE A 32 -7.94 0.37 -10.99
N THR A 33 -7.01 0.40 -11.94
CA THR A 33 -6.24 -0.75 -12.41
C THR A 33 -5.99 -1.72 -11.26
N ARG A 34 -6.65 -2.88 -11.31
CA ARG A 34 -6.34 -4.09 -10.53
C ARG A 34 -4.98 -4.70 -10.95
N ASP A 35 -4.05 -3.84 -11.36
CA ASP A 35 -2.61 -4.06 -11.40
C ASP A 35 -1.96 -3.35 -10.20
N ILE A 36 -2.69 -3.23 -9.08
CA ILE A 36 -2.04 -3.20 -7.77
C ILE A 36 -1.22 -4.48 -7.73
N THR A 37 0.08 -4.33 -7.92
CA THR A 37 1.07 -5.38 -7.79
C THR A 37 0.77 -6.14 -6.49
N LYS A 38 0.40 -7.43 -6.59
CA LYS A 38 0.18 -8.33 -5.44
C LYS A 38 1.34 -8.29 -4.45
N ASP A 39 2.52 -7.98 -4.97
CA ASP A 39 3.78 -7.99 -4.25
C ASP A 39 3.89 -6.82 -3.28
N THR A 40 4.16 -7.15 -2.01
CA THR A 40 4.70 -6.21 -1.03
C THR A 40 6.11 -5.80 -1.46
N SER A 41 6.46 -4.52 -1.42
CA SER A 41 7.78 -4.04 -1.85
C SER A 41 8.31 -2.92 -0.97
N ILE A 42 9.64 -2.84 -0.87
CA ILE A 42 10.38 -1.82 -0.14
C ILE A 42 11.37 -1.10 -1.06
N TYR A 43 11.50 0.20 -0.86
CA TYR A 43 12.30 1.09 -1.71
C TYR A 43 13.34 1.81 -0.85
N HIS A 44 14.55 1.95 -1.40
CA HIS A 44 15.71 2.61 -0.82
C HIS A 44 16.30 3.61 -1.83
N GLY A 45 15.57 4.70 -2.08
CA GLY A 45 15.88 5.64 -3.15
C GLY A 45 15.61 5.03 -4.53
N ASN A 46 16.64 4.88 -5.36
CA ASN A 46 16.54 4.37 -6.73
C ASN A 46 16.59 2.83 -6.82
N PHE A 47 16.46 2.16 -5.69
CA PHE A 47 16.64 0.72 -5.57
C PHE A 47 15.44 0.13 -4.81
N SER A 48 14.92 -1.02 -5.26
CA SER A 48 13.76 -1.66 -4.65
C SER A 48 13.78 -3.17 -4.76
N TYR A 49 13.06 -3.84 -3.87
CA TYR A 49 12.89 -5.28 -3.89
C TYR A 49 11.55 -5.69 -3.25
N ASN A 50 11.12 -6.90 -3.58
CA ASN A 50 9.92 -7.49 -3.01
C ASN A 50 10.18 -8.00 -1.59
N LEU A 51 9.19 -7.78 -0.73
CA LEU A 51 9.11 -8.30 0.61
C LEU A 51 8.32 -9.61 0.59
N ILE A 52 8.95 -10.69 1.03
CA ILE A 52 8.33 -12.01 1.13
C ILE A 52 7.43 -12.02 2.37
N PRO A 53 6.19 -12.54 2.27
CA PRO A 53 5.31 -12.65 3.42
C PRO A 53 5.93 -13.49 4.54
N ASP A 54 5.53 -13.20 5.78
CA ASP A 54 5.98 -13.88 6.99
C ASP A 54 7.52 -13.85 7.15
N THR A 55 8.11 -12.70 6.85
CA THR A 55 9.52 -12.39 7.09
C THR A 55 9.67 -11.15 7.96
N ALA A 56 10.82 -11.03 8.62
CA ALA A 56 11.15 -9.87 9.42
C ALA A 56 12.59 -9.42 9.16
N ILE A 57 12.77 -8.12 8.97
CA ILE A 57 14.07 -7.48 8.79
C ILE A 57 14.42 -6.73 10.07
N ARG A 58 15.36 -7.26 10.84
CA ARG A 58 15.74 -6.71 12.16
C ARG A 58 16.48 -5.38 12.09
N ASN A 59 17.23 -5.15 11.02
CA ASN A 59 18.00 -3.93 10.80
C ASN A 59 18.35 -3.76 9.32
N PHE A 60 18.58 -2.52 8.88
CA PHE A 60 19.04 -2.18 7.54
C PHE A 60 20.52 -1.74 7.52
N HIS A 61 21.37 -2.33 8.36
CA HIS A 61 22.79 -1.95 8.40
C HIS A 61 23.44 -2.04 7.01
N ASN A 62 24.21 -1.01 6.66
CA ASN A 62 24.88 -0.87 5.36
C ASN A 62 23.94 -0.82 4.14
N ILE A 63 22.65 -0.57 4.36
CA ILE A 63 21.67 -0.31 3.29
C ILE A 63 21.24 1.15 3.42
N LYS A 64 20.94 1.79 2.28
CA LYS A 64 20.37 3.14 2.27
C LYS A 64 19.04 3.18 3.03
N ASN A 65 18.63 4.35 3.49
CA ASN A 65 17.35 4.49 4.19
C ASN A 65 16.17 4.08 3.32
N VAL A 66 15.14 3.53 3.96
CA VAL A 66 13.86 3.21 3.32
C VAL A 66 13.13 4.50 2.97
N THR A 67 12.74 4.64 1.71
CA THR A 67 12.06 5.83 1.20
C THR A 67 10.59 5.61 0.92
N MET A 68 10.18 4.35 0.71
CA MET A 68 8.79 3.99 0.46
C MET A 68 8.56 2.50 0.73
N LEU A 69 7.34 2.18 1.16
CA LEU A 69 6.84 0.83 1.34
C LEU A 69 5.48 0.69 0.65
N LYS A 70 5.29 -0.41 -0.06
CA LYS A 70 4.01 -0.82 -0.65
C LYS A 70 3.60 -2.11 0.02
N ALA A 71 2.43 -2.12 0.65
CA ALA A 71 1.98 -3.26 1.43
C ALA A 71 1.52 -4.46 0.58
N GLY A 72 1.07 -4.24 -0.65
CA GLY A 72 0.52 -5.31 -1.49
C GLY A 72 -0.60 -6.03 -0.74
N ASP A 73 -0.54 -7.35 -0.66
CA ASP A 73 -1.52 -8.18 0.07
C ASP A 73 -1.16 -8.42 1.56
N CYS A 74 -0.07 -7.84 2.08
CA CYS A 74 0.40 -8.07 3.46
C CYS A 74 0.13 -6.91 4.40
N TYR A 75 0.16 -7.20 5.70
CA TYR A 75 0.40 -6.19 6.73
C TYR A 75 1.90 -5.93 6.82
N VAL A 76 2.28 -4.65 6.86
CA VAL A 76 3.67 -4.23 7.05
C VAL A 76 3.78 -3.40 8.31
N TYR A 77 4.61 -3.85 9.25
CA TYR A 77 4.88 -3.18 10.50
C TYR A 77 6.25 -2.53 10.42
N ILE A 78 6.30 -1.22 10.58
CA ILE A 78 7.55 -0.45 10.57
C ILE A 78 7.85 -0.03 12.00
N PHE A 79 9.10 -0.19 12.40
CA PHE A 79 9.61 0.34 13.65
C PHE A 79 10.72 1.35 13.36
N GLU A 80 10.70 2.46 14.08
CA GLU A 80 11.67 3.55 13.94
C GLU A 80 13.11 3.07 14.18
N LYS A 81 13.31 2.17 15.14
CA LYS A 81 14.63 1.66 15.54
C LYS A 81 14.82 0.18 15.12
N PRO A 82 16.08 -0.27 14.99
CA PRO A 82 16.40 -1.68 14.83
C PRO A 82 15.85 -2.55 15.97
N GLY A 83 15.64 -3.83 15.69
CA GLY A 83 15.19 -4.80 16.70
C GLY A 83 13.75 -4.57 17.19
N TYR A 84 12.89 -4.04 16.31
CA TYR A 84 11.47 -3.85 16.58
C TYR A 84 11.18 -2.88 17.74
N GLN A 85 11.98 -1.82 17.83
CA GLN A 85 11.94 -0.83 18.92
C GLN A 85 11.55 0.58 18.44
N GLY A 86 11.20 1.44 19.39
CA GLY A 86 10.80 2.83 19.13
C GLY A 86 9.35 2.97 18.72
N HIS A 87 9.00 4.10 18.10
CA HIS A 87 7.67 4.28 17.55
C HIS A 87 7.43 3.29 16.41
N TYR A 88 6.20 2.82 16.26
CA TYR A 88 5.82 1.92 15.18
C TYR A 88 4.61 2.43 14.41
N LEU A 89 4.49 1.95 13.18
CA LEU A 89 3.36 2.20 12.29
C LEU A 89 2.95 0.90 11.61
N ILE A 90 1.64 0.74 11.40
CA ILE A 90 1.06 -0.41 10.72
C ILE A 90 0.53 0.08 9.36
N ILE A 91 1.05 -0.51 8.29
CA ILE A 91 0.55 -0.32 6.93
C ILE A 91 -0.34 -1.52 6.61
N LYS A 92 -1.58 -1.26 6.22
CA LYS A 92 -2.56 -2.29 5.87
C LYS A 92 -2.36 -2.75 4.41
N PRO A 93 -2.85 -3.95 4.06
CA PRO A 93 -2.90 -4.38 2.67
C PRO A 93 -3.49 -3.31 1.75
N GLY A 94 -2.86 -3.09 0.60
CA GLY A 94 -3.23 -2.10 -0.42
C GLY A 94 -2.71 -0.68 -0.18
N GLU A 95 -2.11 -0.39 0.99
CA GLU A 95 -1.59 0.93 1.30
C GLU A 95 -0.14 1.15 0.83
N VAL A 96 0.20 2.42 0.64
CA VAL A 96 1.56 2.89 0.33
C VAL A 96 1.95 3.93 1.36
N PHE A 97 3.18 3.83 1.86
CA PHE A 97 3.68 4.71 2.92
C PHE A 97 5.09 5.17 2.62
N LYS A 98 5.42 6.39 3.06
CA LYS A 98 6.75 6.98 2.96
C LYS A 98 7.27 7.27 4.37
N PRO A 99 8.05 6.35 4.97
CA PRO A 99 8.57 6.55 6.30
C PRO A 99 9.65 7.65 6.31
N GLU A 100 9.67 8.46 7.36
CA GLU A 100 10.83 9.32 7.67
C GLU A 100 11.99 8.46 8.22
N HIS A 101 11.66 7.47 9.05
CA HIS A 101 12.59 6.54 9.67
C HIS A 101 12.06 5.09 9.60
N CYS A 102 12.97 4.16 9.35
CA CYS A 102 12.67 2.73 9.30
C CYS A 102 13.91 1.95 9.74
N GLY A 103 13.90 1.51 11.00
CA GLY A 103 14.98 0.74 11.60
C GLY A 103 14.78 -0.76 11.46
N SER A 104 13.54 -1.24 11.49
CA SER A 104 13.19 -2.64 11.29
C SER A 104 11.77 -2.81 10.75
N VAL A 105 11.50 -3.97 10.14
CA VAL A 105 10.23 -4.27 9.47
C VAL A 105 9.76 -5.69 9.78
N ILE A 106 8.46 -5.89 9.95
CA ILE A 106 7.81 -7.20 9.91
C ILE A 106 6.78 -7.19 8.79
N VAL A 107 6.77 -8.26 7.99
CA VAL A 107 5.84 -8.47 6.88
C VAL A 107 5.06 -9.73 7.18
N SER A 108 3.74 -9.64 7.20
CA SER A 108 2.90 -10.77 7.63
C SER A 108 1.60 -10.80 6.85
N THR A 109 1.15 -12.01 6.51
CA THR A 109 -0.18 -12.23 5.90
C THR A 109 -1.32 -12.08 6.91
N ARG A 110 -0.99 -12.09 8.20
CA ARG A 110 -1.90 -11.97 9.35
C ARG A 110 -1.49 -10.85 10.28
N THR A 111 -2.41 -10.44 11.15
CA THR A 111 -2.13 -9.42 12.16
C THR A 111 -1.11 -9.92 13.20
N VAL A 112 -0.23 -9.02 13.64
CA VAL A 112 0.86 -9.28 14.59
C VAL A 112 0.55 -8.63 15.94
N PRO A 113 0.71 -9.35 17.08
CA PRO A 113 0.58 -8.79 18.41
C PRO A 113 1.80 -7.92 18.76
N LEU A 114 1.71 -6.61 18.55
CA LEU A 114 2.87 -5.72 18.69
C LEU A 114 3.42 -5.58 20.12
N ALA A 115 2.58 -5.81 21.13
CA ALA A 115 3.01 -5.73 22.52
C ALA A 115 4.07 -6.79 22.87
N THR A 116 3.96 -8.00 22.33
CA THR A 116 4.96 -9.06 22.54
C THR A 116 6.21 -8.78 21.74
N VAL A 117 6.05 -8.31 20.50
CA VAL A 117 7.19 -7.99 19.61
C VAL A 117 8.12 -6.94 20.22
N THR A 118 7.56 -5.87 20.77
CA THR A 118 8.37 -4.81 21.38
C THR A 118 8.95 -5.21 22.73
N ALA A 119 8.23 -6.01 23.53
CA ALA A 119 8.71 -6.51 24.82
C ALA A 119 9.90 -7.47 24.66
N ASP A 120 9.82 -8.39 23.71
CA ASP A 120 10.83 -9.43 23.49
C ASP A 120 11.92 -8.99 22.51
N ALA A 121 11.74 -7.84 21.85
CA ALA A 121 12.58 -7.35 20.76
C ALA A 121 12.80 -8.41 19.66
N ALA A 122 11.75 -9.19 19.40
CA ALA A 122 11.75 -10.33 18.48
C ALA A 122 10.46 -10.34 17.65
N PRO A 123 10.50 -10.78 16.39
CA PRO A 123 9.28 -10.95 15.61
C PRO A 123 8.52 -12.20 16.09
N PRO A 124 7.27 -12.40 15.66
CA PRO A 124 6.57 -13.63 15.95
C PRO A 124 7.31 -14.86 15.43
N GLU A 125 7.18 -16.01 16.12
CA GLU A 125 7.95 -17.23 15.82
C GLU A 125 7.81 -17.76 14.39
N TRP A 126 6.68 -17.45 13.73
CA TRP A 126 6.45 -17.86 12.34
C TRP A 126 7.15 -16.98 11.32
N CYS A 127 7.62 -15.80 11.72
CA CYS A 127 8.31 -14.88 10.84
C CYS A 127 9.78 -15.28 10.75
N TRP A 128 10.28 -15.44 9.54
CA TRP A 128 11.71 -15.66 9.36
C TRP A 128 12.48 -14.35 9.53
N GLU A 129 13.21 -14.23 10.64
CA GLU A 129 14.04 -13.07 10.95
C GLU A 129 15.39 -13.09 10.25
N MET A 130 15.81 -11.94 9.74
CA MET A 130 17.15 -11.72 9.21
C MET A 130 17.54 -10.23 9.23
N SER A 131 18.82 -9.92 9.00
CA SER A 131 19.24 -8.55 8.70
C SER A 131 18.91 -8.18 7.26
N GLY A 132 18.88 -6.89 6.94
CA GLY A 132 18.65 -6.40 5.59
C GLY A 132 19.66 -6.97 4.60
N PRO A 133 20.99 -6.95 4.87
CA PRO A 133 21.97 -7.58 3.98
C PRO A 133 21.75 -9.08 3.78
N MET A 134 21.34 -9.81 4.82
CA MET A 134 21.03 -11.24 4.71
C MET A 134 19.76 -11.47 3.90
N TYR A 135 18.72 -10.67 4.11
CA TYR A 135 17.50 -10.68 3.30
C TYR A 135 17.84 -10.49 1.82
N LEU A 136 18.64 -9.48 1.56
CA LEU A 136 19.14 -9.17 0.25
C LEU A 136 19.95 -10.34 -0.33
N TRP A 137 20.84 -10.98 0.43
CA TRP A 137 21.56 -12.15 -0.03
C TRP A 137 20.62 -13.31 -0.45
N HIS A 138 19.63 -13.63 0.40
CA HIS A 138 18.69 -14.73 0.16
C HIS A 138 17.70 -14.47 -0.97
N PHE A 139 17.27 -13.22 -1.15
CA PHE A 139 16.20 -12.84 -2.07
C PHE A 139 16.66 -11.92 -3.22
N SER A 140 17.98 -11.71 -3.35
CA SER A 140 18.65 -10.91 -4.40
C SER A 140 18.37 -11.28 -5.86
N PRO A 141 18.02 -12.51 -6.27
CA PRO A 141 17.77 -12.76 -7.70
C PRO A 141 16.60 -11.94 -8.28
N PHE A 142 15.85 -11.20 -7.45
CA PHE A 142 14.70 -10.38 -7.84
C PHE A 142 14.95 -8.86 -7.78
N TYR A 143 16.20 -8.40 -7.87
CA TYR A 143 16.45 -6.96 -7.94
C TYR A 143 15.88 -6.33 -9.22
N LYS A 144 15.02 -5.34 -9.02
CA LYS A 144 14.56 -4.43 -10.06
C LYS A 144 15.17 -3.06 -9.77
N TYR A 145 15.99 -2.58 -10.70
CA TYR A 145 16.34 -1.15 -10.74
C TYR A 145 15.06 -0.40 -11.09
N ALA A 146 14.73 0.62 -10.28
CA ALA A 146 13.55 1.44 -10.45
C ALA A 146 13.80 2.55 -11.49
#